data_AF-A0A8B6LXI8-F1
#
_entry.id   AF-A0A8B6LXI8-F1
#
_cell.length_a   1.000
_cell.length_b   1.000
_cell.length_c   1.000
_cell.angle_alpha   90.00
_cell.angle_beta   90.00
_cell.angle_gamma   90.00
#
_symmetry.space_group_name_H-M   'P 1'
#
loop_
_entity.id
_entity.type
_entity.pdbx_description
1 polymer ?
#
loop_
_entity_poly.entity_id
_entity_poly.type
_entity_poly.pdbx_seq_one_letter_code
_entity_poly.pdbx_strand_id
1 'polypeptide(L)'
;MSATPATLVIDKAFSAYLAYSTAPTEAALLELLAELKMLDETLALTANRNTFLAFPEYQALNALLDHARYVGDARNVIRLRSLLGTPLESEIGQACLVSRTDCHAALLNVGAAHRICAKRAVFKAFRQWGPVLDIHPAVLNCMVKAFELLRATGLKGEGTAFQVFEETYDYQAEHDLPHLVPGVVACKESEEQKLLGLMTNLYLAETSLAGA
;
A
#
# COMPACT_ATOMS: atom_id res chain seq x y z
N MET A 1 -0.26 -4.25 -32.95
CA MET A 1 0.20 -5.46 -32.20
C MET A 1 -0.77 -5.63 -31.04
N SER A 2 -1.25 -6.84 -30.77
CA SER A 2 -2.16 -7.09 -29.63
C SER A 2 -1.36 -7.04 -28.33
N ALA A 3 -1.84 -6.26 -27.35
CA ALA A 3 -1.22 -6.18 -26.03
C ALA A 3 -1.09 -7.57 -25.40
N THR A 4 0.07 -7.85 -24.79
CA THR A 4 0.27 -9.13 -24.09
C THR A 4 -0.56 -9.16 -22.80
N PRO A 5 -0.91 -10.35 -22.27
CA PRO A 5 -1.58 -10.43 -20.97
C PRO A 5 -0.83 -9.69 -19.86
N ALA A 6 0.52 -9.71 -19.89
CA ALA A 6 1.37 -8.98 -18.95
C ALA A 6 1.21 -7.46 -19.07
N THR A 7 1.24 -6.92 -20.31
CA THR A 7 1.03 -5.49 -20.57
C THR A 7 -0.32 -5.01 -20.02
N LEU A 8 -1.38 -5.80 -20.23
CA LEU A 8 -2.73 -5.44 -19.77
C LEU A 8 -2.84 -5.38 -18.24
N VAL A 9 -2.25 -6.34 -17.51
CA VAL A 9 -2.30 -6.31 -16.04
C VAL A 9 -1.40 -5.23 -15.44
N ILE A 10 -0.29 -4.91 -16.11
CA ILE A 10 0.56 -3.75 -15.76
C ILE A 10 -0.29 -2.48 -15.88
N ASP A 11 -0.89 -2.23 -17.05
CA ASP A 11 -1.68 -1.02 -17.27
C ASP A 11 -2.84 -0.87 -16.28
N LYS A 12 -3.50 -1.96 -15.91
CA LYS A 12 -4.54 -1.96 -14.87
C LYS A 12 -4.01 -1.57 -13.50
N ALA A 13 -2.90 -2.16 -13.05
CA ALA A 13 -2.31 -1.84 -11.75
C ALA A 13 -1.89 -0.36 -11.66
N PHE A 14 -1.27 0.18 -12.70
CA PHE A 14 -0.87 1.60 -12.72
C PHE A 14 -2.08 2.54 -12.87
N SER A 15 -3.12 2.13 -13.59
CA SER A 15 -4.38 2.89 -13.65
C SER A 15 -5.07 2.95 -12.29
N ALA A 16 -5.15 1.83 -11.58
CA ALA A 16 -5.69 1.78 -10.22
C ALA A 16 -4.84 2.62 -9.25
N TYR A 17 -3.51 2.62 -9.42
CA TYR A 17 -2.63 3.46 -8.62
C TYR A 17 -2.83 4.95 -8.88
N LEU A 18 -2.98 5.36 -10.14
CA LEU A 18 -3.27 6.74 -10.49
C LEU A 18 -4.63 7.19 -9.94
N ALA A 19 -5.66 6.33 -10.05
CA ALA A 19 -6.98 6.59 -9.48
C ALA A 19 -6.91 6.76 -7.95
N TYR A 20 -6.20 5.86 -7.27
CA TYR A 20 -5.97 5.97 -5.83
C TYR A 20 -5.20 7.25 -5.46
N SER A 21 -4.15 7.60 -6.20
CA SER A 21 -3.31 8.76 -5.91
C SER A 21 -4.03 10.10 -6.14
N THR A 22 -4.98 10.14 -7.07
CA THR A 22 -5.72 11.36 -7.44
C THR A 22 -7.01 11.54 -6.65
N ALA A 23 -7.73 10.46 -6.38
CA ALA A 23 -9.00 10.45 -5.64
C ALA A 23 -9.00 9.31 -4.60
N PRO A 24 -8.17 9.42 -3.55
CA PRO A 24 -7.97 8.36 -2.59
C PRO A 24 -9.24 8.05 -1.80
N THR A 25 -9.74 6.82 -1.96
CA THR A 25 -10.87 6.27 -1.22
C THR A 25 -10.56 4.83 -0.79
N GLU A 26 -11.28 4.30 0.20
CA GLU A 26 -11.14 2.89 0.60
C GLU A 26 -11.45 1.94 -0.57
N ALA A 27 -12.39 2.29 -1.44
CA ALA A 27 -12.70 1.50 -2.64
C ALA A 27 -11.53 1.48 -3.64
N ALA A 28 -10.98 2.66 -3.96
CA ALA A 28 -9.84 2.78 -4.87
C ALA A 28 -8.59 2.06 -4.34
N LEU A 29 -8.36 2.11 -3.01
CA LEU A 29 -7.29 1.35 -2.38
C LEU A 29 -7.48 -0.17 -2.51
N LEU A 30 -8.69 -0.67 -2.24
CA LEU A 30 -8.97 -2.10 -2.36
C LEU A 30 -8.85 -2.60 -3.80
N GLU A 31 -9.24 -1.78 -4.77
CA GLU A 31 -9.03 -2.03 -6.19
C GLU A 31 -7.53 -2.09 -6.53
N LEU A 32 -6.74 -1.10 -6.10
CA LEU A 32 -5.28 -1.12 -6.27
C LEU A 32 -4.63 -2.38 -5.67
N LEU A 33 -5.00 -2.75 -4.44
CA LEU A 33 -4.44 -3.95 -3.81
C LEU A 33 -4.84 -5.24 -4.55
N ALA A 34 -6.04 -5.30 -5.12
CA ALA A 34 -6.47 -6.42 -5.95
C ALA A 34 -5.69 -6.49 -7.27
N GLU A 35 -5.49 -5.37 -7.95
CA GLU A 35 -4.71 -5.32 -9.21
C GLU A 35 -3.23 -5.62 -8.97
N LEU A 36 -2.65 -5.20 -7.83
CA LEU A 36 -1.30 -5.59 -7.42
C LEU A 36 -1.14 -7.11 -7.25
N LYS A 37 -2.15 -7.77 -6.65
CA LYS A 37 -2.15 -9.23 -6.52
C LYS A 37 -2.24 -9.91 -7.88
N MET A 38 -3.13 -9.43 -8.75
CA MET A 38 -3.27 -9.92 -10.13
C MET A 38 -1.98 -9.75 -10.94
N LEU A 39 -1.27 -8.64 -10.74
CA LEU A 39 0.01 -8.38 -11.37
C LEU A 39 1.05 -9.40 -10.92
N ASP A 40 1.25 -9.61 -9.62
CA ASP A 40 2.19 -10.63 -9.11
C ASP A 40 1.86 -12.03 -9.62
N GLU A 41 0.58 -12.44 -9.55
CA GLU A 41 0.14 -13.76 -10.03
C GLU A 41 0.42 -13.94 -11.53
N THR A 42 0.15 -12.93 -12.35
CA THR A 42 0.41 -12.97 -13.79
C THR A 42 1.92 -13.02 -14.08
N LEU A 43 2.71 -12.19 -13.40
CA LEU A 43 4.16 -12.16 -13.56
C LEU A 43 4.80 -13.49 -13.12
N ALA A 44 4.29 -14.12 -12.06
CA ALA A 44 4.76 -15.42 -11.60
C ALA A 44 4.59 -16.50 -12.68
N LEU A 45 3.47 -16.48 -13.42
CA LEU A 45 3.20 -17.40 -14.52
C LEU A 45 4.07 -17.13 -15.74
N THR A 46 4.34 -15.86 -16.07
CA THR A 46 5.09 -15.49 -17.29
C THR A 46 6.60 -15.50 -17.12
N ALA A 47 7.11 -15.16 -15.93
CA ALA A 47 8.53 -15.01 -15.65
C ALA A 47 9.11 -16.13 -14.78
N ASN A 48 8.29 -17.10 -14.36
CA ASN A 48 8.65 -18.24 -13.50
C ASN A 48 9.40 -17.83 -12.21
N ARG A 49 9.00 -16.69 -11.64
CA ARG A 49 9.59 -16.10 -10.43
C ARG A 49 8.47 -15.57 -9.53
N ASN A 50 8.50 -15.95 -8.25
CA ASN A 50 7.66 -15.33 -7.22
C ASN A 50 8.22 -13.95 -6.88
N THR A 51 7.94 -12.97 -7.73
CA THR A 51 8.80 -11.80 -7.83
C THR A 51 8.48 -10.76 -6.76
N PHE A 52 7.21 -10.63 -6.34
CA PHE A 52 6.85 -9.64 -5.32
C PHE A 52 7.01 -10.19 -3.89
N LEU A 53 7.21 -11.50 -3.72
CA LEU A 53 7.58 -12.07 -2.42
C LEU A 53 8.92 -11.55 -1.89
N ALA A 54 9.74 -10.89 -2.71
CA ALA A 54 10.91 -10.18 -2.20
C ALA A 54 10.57 -8.88 -1.45
N PHE A 55 9.35 -8.35 -1.62
CA PHE A 55 8.94 -7.06 -1.06
C PHE A 55 8.20 -7.26 0.28
N PRO A 56 8.76 -6.81 1.40
CA PRO A 56 8.07 -6.85 2.69
C PRO A 56 6.70 -6.13 2.64
N GLU A 57 6.61 -5.04 1.90
CA GLU A 57 5.39 -4.27 1.71
C GLU A 57 4.29 -5.13 1.08
N TYR A 58 4.59 -5.80 -0.03
CA TYR A 58 3.63 -6.67 -0.70
C TYR A 58 3.22 -7.85 0.18
N GLN A 59 4.16 -8.52 0.84
CA GLN A 59 3.83 -9.64 1.74
C GLN A 59 2.84 -9.22 2.84
N ALA A 60 3.08 -8.06 3.45
CA ALA A 60 2.22 -7.53 4.51
C ALA A 60 0.85 -7.12 3.98
N LEU A 61 0.81 -6.40 2.86
CA LEU A 61 -0.43 -5.96 2.21
C LEU A 61 -1.27 -7.14 1.72
N ASN A 62 -0.65 -8.14 1.11
CA ASN A 62 -1.37 -9.32 0.61
C ASN A 62 -1.98 -10.12 1.76
N ALA A 63 -1.25 -10.35 2.86
CA ALA A 63 -1.79 -11.03 4.02
C ALA A 63 -3.02 -10.30 4.60
N LEU A 64 -2.93 -8.96 4.67
CA LEU A 64 -4.04 -8.11 5.12
C LEU A 64 -5.23 -8.18 4.15
N LEU A 65 -5.01 -8.13 2.84
CA LEU A 65 -6.07 -8.20 1.82
C LEU A 65 -6.79 -9.56 1.88
N ASP A 66 -6.04 -10.65 1.98
CA ASP A 66 -6.61 -12.01 2.09
C ASP A 66 -7.46 -12.13 3.37
N HIS A 67 -7.02 -11.54 4.48
CA HIS A 67 -7.82 -11.46 5.70
C HIS A 67 -9.08 -10.61 5.56
N ALA A 68 -8.95 -9.43 4.97
CA ALA A 68 -10.06 -8.50 4.76
C ALA A 68 -11.16 -9.12 3.88
N ARG A 69 -10.77 -9.92 2.88
CA ARG A 69 -11.68 -10.74 2.06
C ARG A 69 -12.35 -11.84 2.87
N TYR A 70 -11.60 -12.52 3.76
CA TYR A 70 -12.15 -13.56 4.63
C TYR A 70 -13.20 -13.02 5.62
N VAL A 71 -12.98 -11.83 6.17
CA VAL A 71 -13.93 -11.16 7.09
C VAL A 71 -15.21 -10.70 6.37
N GLY A 72 -15.22 -10.67 5.03
CA GLY A 72 -16.39 -10.38 4.21
C GLY A 72 -16.67 -8.89 3.98
N ASP A 73 -15.93 -8.00 4.66
CA ASP A 73 -15.98 -6.56 4.41
C ASP A 73 -14.65 -5.90 4.78
N ALA A 74 -13.84 -5.62 3.76
CA ALA A 74 -12.54 -5.00 3.93
C ALA A 74 -12.61 -3.56 4.46
N ARG A 75 -13.75 -2.88 4.30
CA ARG A 75 -13.99 -1.56 4.92
C ARG A 75 -14.15 -1.64 6.42
N ASN A 76 -14.30 -2.83 6.99
CA ASN A 76 -14.23 -3.04 8.44
C ASN A 76 -12.81 -3.17 8.95
N VAL A 77 -11.83 -3.42 8.08
CA VAL A 77 -10.42 -3.64 8.45
C VAL A 77 -9.54 -2.43 8.10
N ILE A 78 -9.76 -1.81 6.94
CA ILE A 78 -8.94 -0.71 6.44
C ILE A 78 -9.75 0.59 6.51
N ARG A 79 -9.15 1.64 7.09
CA ARG A 79 -9.74 2.98 7.18
C ARG A 79 -8.81 4.03 6.58
N LEU A 80 -9.26 4.69 5.53
CA LEU A 80 -8.55 5.84 4.98
C LEU A 80 -8.95 7.11 5.74
N ARG A 81 -7.98 7.90 6.19
CA ARG A 81 -8.22 9.12 6.97
C ARG A 81 -7.35 10.26 6.47
N SER A 82 -7.95 11.44 6.35
CA SER A 82 -7.23 12.67 6.06
C SER A 82 -6.39 13.07 7.27
N LEU A 83 -5.14 13.46 7.05
CA LEU A 83 -4.29 14.09 8.06
C LEU A 83 -4.31 15.62 7.95
N LEU A 84 -5.00 16.17 6.94
CA LEU A 84 -5.15 17.62 6.78
C LEU A 84 -5.87 18.22 8.00
N GLY A 85 -5.30 19.29 8.56
CA GLY A 85 -5.83 19.95 9.76
C GLY A 85 -5.51 19.23 11.06
N THR A 86 -4.77 18.13 11.02
CA THR A 86 -4.20 17.50 12.23
C THR A 86 -2.84 18.10 12.55
N PRO A 87 -2.34 18.00 13.80
CA PRO A 87 -1.00 18.48 14.16
C PRO A 87 0.13 17.59 13.60
N LEU A 88 -0.18 16.57 12.80
CA LEU A 88 0.81 15.68 12.20
C LEU A 88 1.40 16.35 10.96
N GLU A 89 2.70 16.67 11.02
CA GLU A 89 3.47 16.97 9.82
C GLU A 89 3.75 15.66 9.08
N SER A 90 3.02 15.44 7.98
CA SER A 90 3.18 14.27 7.13
C SER A 90 3.36 14.70 5.69
N GLU A 91 4.37 14.15 5.02
CA GLU A 91 4.58 14.31 3.57
C GLU A 91 3.41 13.73 2.77
N ILE A 92 2.74 12.72 3.35
CA ILE A 92 1.54 12.13 2.81
C ILE A 92 0.35 12.68 3.60
N GLY A 93 -0.46 13.56 3.00
CA GLY A 93 -1.61 14.21 3.67
C GLY A 93 -2.75 13.28 4.13
N GLN A 94 -2.52 11.96 4.11
CA GLN A 94 -3.48 10.92 4.47
C GLN A 94 -2.79 9.75 5.15
N ALA A 95 -3.53 9.06 6.03
CA ALA A 95 -3.14 7.80 6.65
C ALA A 95 -4.09 6.69 6.22
N CYS A 96 -3.55 5.49 6.03
CA CYS A 96 -4.33 4.29 5.77
C CYS A 96 -4.22 3.35 6.97
N LEU A 97 -5.22 3.40 7.85
CA LEU A 97 -5.15 2.81 9.17
C LEU A 97 -5.77 1.42 9.21
N VAL A 98 -5.12 0.52 9.95
CA VAL A 98 -5.59 -0.82 10.27
C VAL A 98 -5.34 -1.12 11.74
N SER A 99 -6.17 -1.97 12.35
CA SER A 99 -5.90 -2.38 13.73
C SER A 99 -4.76 -3.41 13.79
N ARG A 100 -3.98 -3.37 14.88
CA ARG A 100 -2.98 -4.38 15.19
C ARG A 100 -3.61 -5.77 15.34
N THR A 101 -4.85 -5.83 15.83
CA THR A 101 -5.62 -7.07 15.98
C THR A 101 -5.89 -7.71 14.62
N ASP A 102 -6.33 -6.92 13.63
CA ASP A 102 -6.58 -7.42 12.27
C ASP A 102 -5.27 -7.83 11.59
N CYS A 103 -4.18 -7.08 11.79
CA CYS A 103 -2.85 -7.52 11.32
C CYS A 103 -2.44 -8.85 11.93
N HIS A 104 -2.67 -9.07 13.22
CA HIS A 104 -2.39 -10.35 13.86
C HIS A 104 -3.29 -11.48 13.32
N ALA A 105 -4.57 -11.21 13.12
CA ALA A 105 -5.51 -12.18 12.55
C ALA A 105 -5.12 -12.55 11.11
N ALA A 106 -4.68 -11.57 10.31
CA ALA A 106 -4.14 -11.80 8.97
C ALA A 106 -2.94 -12.74 8.96
N LEU A 107 -2.02 -12.58 9.92
CA LEU A 107 -0.85 -13.46 10.07
C LEU A 107 -1.21 -14.90 10.49
N LEU A 108 -2.35 -15.11 11.15
CA LEU A 108 -2.82 -16.47 11.48
C LEU A 108 -3.26 -17.23 10.23
N ASN A 109 -3.79 -16.52 9.23
CA ASN A 109 -4.20 -17.12 7.95
C ASN A 109 -3.02 -17.44 7.03
N VAL A 110 -1.85 -16.87 7.29
CA VAL A 110 -0.61 -17.24 6.59
C VAL A 110 -0.17 -18.64 7.05
N GLY A 111 0.16 -19.51 6.08
CA GLY A 111 0.67 -20.85 6.34
C GLY A 111 1.85 -20.84 7.31
N ALA A 112 1.92 -21.83 8.21
CA ALA A 112 2.85 -21.84 9.33
C ALA A 112 4.32 -21.62 8.92
N ALA A 113 4.72 -22.17 7.76
CA ALA A 113 6.07 -22.02 7.21
C ALA A 113 6.45 -20.56 6.85
N HIS A 114 5.47 -19.73 6.49
CA HIS A 114 5.69 -18.35 6.04
C HIS A 114 5.33 -17.28 7.08
N ARG A 115 4.69 -17.68 8.20
CA ARG A 115 4.18 -16.77 9.23
C ARG A 115 5.27 -15.90 9.87
N ILE A 116 6.47 -16.45 10.10
CA ILE A 116 7.59 -15.68 10.67
C ILE A 116 8.04 -14.57 9.72
N CYS A 117 8.15 -14.88 8.42
CA CYS A 117 8.51 -13.91 7.39
C CYS A 117 7.44 -12.83 7.24
N ALA A 118 6.17 -13.22 7.15
CA ALA A 118 5.05 -12.29 7.07
C ALA A 118 4.97 -11.38 8.30
N LYS A 119 5.22 -11.92 9.51
CA LYS A 119 5.27 -11.11 10.74
C LYS A 119 6.38 -10.05 10.66
N ARG A 120 7.59 -10.44 10.24
CA ARG A 120 8.70 -9.49 10.04
C ARG A 120 8.37 -8.44 8.98
N ALA A 121 7.69 -8.84 7.92
CA ALA A 121 7.28 -7.96 6.84
C ALA A 121 6.31 -6.88 7.33
N VAL A 122 5.28 -7.25 8.11
CA VAL A 122 4.35 -6.30 8.74
C VAL A 122 5.08 -5.28 9.60
N PHE A 123 5.98 -5.71 10.49
CA PHE A 123 6.70 -4.79 11.38
C PHE A 123 7.73 -3.91 10.66
N LYS A 124 8.20 -4.34 9.49
CA LYS A 124 9.16 -3.59 8.67
C LYS A 124 8.45 -2.60 7.74
N ALA A 125 7.30 -2.97 7.18
CA ALA A 125 6.61 -2.20 6.16
C ALA A 125 5.55 -1.24 6.73
N PHE A 126 4.83 -1.65 7.78
CA PHE A 126 3.75 -0.84 8.33
C PHE A 126 4.24 0.04 9.46
N ARG A 127 3.82 1.31 9.43
CA ARG A 127 4.16 2.25 10.48
C ARG A 127 3.30 1.97 11.70
N GLN A 128 3.92 1.81 12.86
CA GLN A 128 3.21 1.48 14.09
C GLN A 128 2.81 2.72 14.88
N TRP A 129 1.55 2.78 15.29
CA TRP A 129 0.97 3.80 16.14
C TRP A 129 0.21 3.14 17.29
N GLY A 130 0.94 2.40 18.13
CA GLY A 130 0.34 1.68 19.26
C GLY A 130 -0.64 0.60 18.78
N PRO A 131 -1.96 0.71 19.07
CA PRO A 131 -2.95 -0.29 18.66
C PRO A 131 -3.30 -0.25 17.18
N VAL A 132 -2.91 0.80 16.44
CA VAL A 132 -3.18 0.94 15.01
C VAL A 132 -1.88 1.02 14.22
N LEU A 133 -1.93 0.64 12.95
CA LEU A 133 -0.82 0.71 12.02
C LEU A 133 -1.24 1.50 10.79
N ASP A 134 -0.32 2.28 10.23
CA ASP A 134 -0.49 2.97 8.96
C ASP A 134 0.23 2.20 7.85
N ILE A 135 -0.56 1.74 6.87
CA ILE A 135 -0.11 0.96 5.73
C ILE A 135 0.16 1.84 4.49
N HIS A 136 -0.17 3.13 4.53
CA HIS A 136 -0.08 4.00 3.36
C HIS A 136 1.33 4.05 2.75
N PRO A 137 2.41 4.22 3.54
CA PRO A 137 3.77 4.16 2.99
C PRO A 137 4.08 2.82 2.31
N ALA A 138 3.57 1.71 2.85
CA ALA A 138 3.77 0.39 2.25
C ALA A 138 3.09 0.27 0.88
N VAL A 139 1.90 0.85 0.71
CA VAL A 139 1.19 0.86 -0.58
C VAL A 139 2.01 1.59 -1.64
N LEU A 140 2.44 2.81 -1.34
CA LEU A 140 3.23 3.63 -2.27
C LEU A 140 4.57 2.97 -2.60
N ASN A 141 5.30 2.51 -1.59
CA ASN A 141 6.58 1.85 -1.76
C ASN A 141 6.47 0.52 -2.51
N CYS A 142 5.36 -0.20 -2.36
CA CYS A 142 5.11 -1.42 -3.13
C CYS A 142 4.97 -1.14 -4.62
N MET A 143 4.32 -0.04 -5.00
CA MET A 143 4.17 0.36 -6.41
C MET A 143 5.50 0.78 -7.04
N VAL A 144 6.33 1.53 -6.30
CA VAL A 144 7.69 1.88 -6.74
C VAL A 144 8.52 0.62 -6.99
N LYS A 145 8.53 -0.33 -6.05
CA LYS A 145 9.28 -1.59 -6.21
C LYS A 145 8.74 -2.48 -7.33
N ALA A 146 7.42 -2.47 -7.54
CA ALA A 146 6.81 -3.14 -8.68
C ALA A 146 7.30 -2.52 -9.99
N PHE A 147 7.33 -1.19 -10.10
CA PHE A 147 7.85 -0.49 -11.27
C PHE A 147 9.34 -0.77 -11.53
N GLU A 148 10.19 -0.67 -10.49
CA GLU A 148 11.63 -0.97 -10.59
C GLU A 148 11.87 -2.39 -11.11
N LEU A 149 11.07 -3.34 -10.63
CA LEU A 149 11.16 -4.72 -11.07
C LEU A 149 10.71 -4.90 -12.53
N LEU A 150 9.62 -4.26 -12.95
CA LEU A 150 9.17 -4.26 -14.35
C LEU A 150 10.28 -3.71 -15.25
N ARG A 151 10.87 -2.56 -14.89
CA ARG A 151 12.00 -1.95 -15.60
C ARG A 151 13.20 -2.90 -15.67
N ALA A 152 13.57 -3.54 -14.56
CA ALA A 152 14.69 -4.49 -14.51
C ALA A 152 14.46 -5.77 -15.34
N THR A 153 13.21 -6.17 -15.55
CA THR A 153 12.84 -7.33 -16.36
C THR A 153 12.50 -6.98 -17.81
N GLY A 154 12.52 -5.70 -18.17
CA GLY A 154 12.17 -5.21 -19.50
C GLY A 154 10.67 -5.29 -19.82
N LEU A 155 9.83 -5.54 -18.82
CA LEU A 155 8.38 -5.51 -18.93
C LEU A 155 7.88 -4.08 -18.77
N LYS A 156 6.89 -3.67 -19.56
CA LYS A 156 6.31 -2.33 -19.49
C LYS A 156 4.83 -2.32 -19.86
N GLY A 157 4.14 -1.32 -19.33
CA GLY A 157 2.79 -0.95 -19.77
C GLY A 157 2.83 -0.10 -21.04
N GLU A 158 1.68 0.04 -21.68
CA GLU A 158 1.48 0.96 -22.80
C GLU A 158 0.45 2.06 -22.47
N GLY A 159 -0.23 1.95 -21.32
CA GLY A 159 -1.25 2.87 -20.85
C GLY A 159 -0.69 4.21 -20.36
N THR A 160 -1.55 5.24 -20.41
CA THR A 160 -1.21 6.60 -19.98
C THR A 160 -0.80 6.66 -18.51
N ALA A 161 -1.46 5.89 -17.64
CA ALA A 161 -1.13 5.86 -16.21
C ALA A 161 0.28 5.28 -15.95
N PHE A 162 0.72 4.31 -16.75
CA PHE A 162 2.08 3.77 -16.67
C PHE A 162 3.09 4.83 -17.11
N GLN A 163 2.83 5.51 -18.23
CA GLN A 163 3.70 6.59 -18.74
C GLN A 163 3.84 7.74 -17.74
N VAL A 164 2.73 8.19 -17.13
CA VAL A 164 2.75 9.24 -16.09
C VAL A 164 3.60 8.81 -14.89
N PHE A 165 3.52 7.54 -14.48
CA PHE A 165 4.35 7.03 -13.41
C PHE A 165 5.83 7.02 -13.79
N GLU A 166 6.16 6.52 -14.99
CA GLU A 166 7.53 6.47 -15.52
C GLU A 166 8.15 7.87 -15.60
N GLU A 167 7.43 8.84 -16.15
CA GLU A 167 7.85 10.25 -16.22
C GLU A 167 8.09 10.85 -14.83
N THR A 168 7.19 10.57 -13.88
CA THR A 168 7.34 11.06 -12.50
C THR A 168 8.56 10.43 -11.82
N TYR A 169 8.77 9.14 -12.02
CA TYR A 169 9.90 8.40 -11.46
C TYR A 169 11.24 8.92 -12.01
N ASP A 170 11.32 9.10 -13.34
CA ASP A 170 12.53 9.60 -13.99
C ASP A 170 12.82 11.05 -13.59
N TYR A 171 11.80 11.91 -13.50
CA TYR A 171 11.95 13.27 -12.96
C TYR A 171 12.52 13.27 -11.53
N GLN A 172 12.01 12.40 -10.66
CA GLN A 172 12.51 12.25 -9.29
C GLN A 172 13.97 11.80 -9.27
N ALA A 173 14.35 10.85 -10.15
CA ALA A 173 15.72 10.37 -10.27
C ALA A 173 16.68 11.46 -10.78
N GLU A 174 16.26 12.27 -11.76
CA GLU A 174 17.06 13.36 -12.32
C GLU A 174 17.31 14.50 -11.31
N HIS A 175 16.43 14.64 -10.30
CA HIS A 175 16.46 15.73 -9.32
C HIS A 175 16.91 15.27 -7.93
N ASP A 176 17.47 14.06 -7.80
CA ASP A 176 17.89 13.46 -6.53
C ASP A 176 16.76 13.42 -5.46
N LEU A 177 15.51 13.29 -5.91
CA LEU A 177 14.35 13.17 -5.04
C LEU A 177 14.11 11.71 -4.65
N PRO A 178 13.70 11.42 -3.41
CA PRO A 178 13.45 10.05 -2.98
C PRO A 178 12.21 9.46 -3.67
N HIS A 179 12.33 8.26 -4.24
CA HIS A 179 11.18 7.50 -4.76
C HIS A 179 10.37 6.83 -3.66
N LEU A 180 11.05 6.36 -2.59
CA LEU A 180 10.42 5.66 -1.48
C LEU A 180 10.01 6.64 -0.39
N VAL A 181 8.80 6.46 0.13
CA VAL A 181 8.30 7.22 1.25
C VAL A 181 8.71 6.54 2.56
N PRO A 182 9.48 7.21 3.43
CA PRO A 182 9.96 6.59 4.67
C PRO A 182 8.86 6.35 5.69
N GLY A 183 7.70 7.02 5.55
CA GLY A 183 6.58 6.90 6.50
C GLY A 183 6.92 7.43 7.90
N VAL A 184 7.90 8.34 7.99
CA VAL A 184 8.35 8.95 9.25
C VAL A 184 7.57 10.24 9.45
N VAL A 185 6.84 10.30 10.56
CA VAL A 185 6.33 11.57 11.09
C VAL A 185 7.36 12.06 12.09
N ALA A 186 7.94 13.23 11.84
CA ALA A 186 8.79 13.90 12.81
C ALA A 186 7.93 14.31 14.02
N CYS A 187 8.29 13.84 15.22
CA CYS A 187 7.58 14.17 16.44
C CYS A 187 8.58 14.31 17.58
N LYS A 188 8.35 15.28 18.47
CA LYS A 188 9.08 15.38 19.74
C LYS A 188 8.63 14.25 20.65
N GLU A 189 9.55 13.69 21.44
CA GLU A 189 9.25 12.59 22.39
C GLU A 189 8.10 12.96 23.35
N SER A 190 8.00 14.24 23.75
CA SER A 190 6.91 14.77 24.58
C SER A 190 5.52 14.76 23.92
N GLU A 191 5.44 14.55 22.62
CA GLU A 191 4.20 14.59 21.83
C GLU A 191 3.78 13.22 21.30
N GLU A 192 4.64 12.20 21.46
CA GLU A 192 4.41 10.84 20.95
C GLU A 192 3.09 10.26 21.48
N GLN A 193 2.82 10.41 22.78
CA GLN A 193 1.60 9.89 23.40
C GLN A 193 0.33 10.58 22.87
N LYS A 194 0.44 11.88 22.52
CA LYS A 194 -0.66 12.64 21.91
C LYS A 194 -0.91 12.18 20.47
N LEU A 195 0.15 11.93 19.70
CA LEU A 195 0.03 11.42 18.33
C LEU A 195 -0.53 10.00 18.29
N LEU A 196 -0.12 9.13 19.22
CA LEU A 196 -0.68 7.79 19.38
C LEU A 196 -2.19 7.86 19.65
N GLY A 197 -2.61 8.75 20.56
CA GLY A 197 -4.03 9.01 20.83
C GLY A 197 -4.77 9.51 19.60
N LEU A 198 -4.19 10.46 18.87
CA LEU A 198 -4.76 11.01 17.64
C LEU A 198 -4.99 9.93 16.57
N MET A 199 -3.98 9.11 16.28
CA MET A 199 -4.08 8.05 15.26
C MET A 199 -5.10 6.99 15.65
N THR A 200 -5.17 6.64 16.95
CA THR A 200 -6.20 5.73 17.47
C THR A 200 -7.59 6.34 17.32
N ASN A 201 -7.76 7.62 17.64
CA ASN A 201 -9.03 8.31 17.48
C ASN A 201 -9.44 8.43 16.00
N LEU A 202 -8.50 8.69 15.08
CA LEU A 202 -8.76 8.71 13.64
C LEU A 202 -9.27 7.35 13.14
N TYR A 203 -8.71 6.26 13.64
CA TYR A 203 -9.17 4.90 13.32
C TYR A 203 -10.57 4.61 13.86
N LEU A 204 -10.84 5.00 15.12
CA LEU A 204 -12.12 4.75 15.80
C LEU A 204 -13.24 5.70 15.37
N ALA A 205 -12.91 6.87 14.82
CA ALA A 205 -13.89 7.83 14.35
C ALA A 205 -14.78 7.17 13.31
N GLU A 206 -16.09 7.11 13.61
CA GLU A 206 -17.10 6.76 12.62
C GLU A 206 -16.97 7.73 11.45
N THR A 207 -17.05 7.19 10.23
CA THR A 207 -17.15 8.01 9.04
C THR A 207 -18.48 8.75 9.15
N SER A 208 -18.46 9.98 9.68
CA SER A 208 -19.60 10.87 9.61
C SER A 208 -19.95 10.96 8.12
N LEU A 209 -21.10 10.40 7.75
CA LEU A 209 -21.77 10.65 6.47
C LEU A 209 -22.10 12.15 6.41
N ALA A 210 -21.09 12.97 6.14
CA ALA A 210 -21.24 14.37 5.83
C ALA A 210 -20.98 14.52 4.33
N GLY A 211 -22.07 14.49 3.55
CA GLY A 211 -22.03 14.76 2.12
C GLY A 211 -23.15 14.07 1.34
N ALA A 212 -24.40 14.39 1.66
CA ALA A 212 -25.49 14.40 0.69
C ALA A 212 -25.69 15.85 0.21
#